data_AF-A0A9Q0EKA7-F1
#
_entry.id   AF-A0A9Q0EKA7-F1
#
_cell.length_a   1.000
_cell.length_b   1.000
_cell.length_c   1.000
_cell.angle_alpha   90.00
_cell.angle_beta   90.00
_cell.angle_gamma   90.00
#
_symmetry.space_group_name_H-M   'P 1'
#
loop_
_entity.id
_entity.type
_entity.pdbx_description
1 polymer ?
#
loop_
_entity_poly.entity_id
_entity_poly.type
_entity_poly.pdbx_seq_one_letter_code
_entity_poly.pdbx_strand_id
1 'polypeptide(L)'
;MSYRGRVLVANTLVASTLWHRLMALTPPRNLVSSIQQEIVDFFWSGRHWVRAAALYLPLAEGGQGLICIQSKIASFHLRTVSRLLYDCGPSWLNFGKLLLRSVGRFGYHKQLFMLNPEELDLSGLTPFYTSVLQAWHTFKFTRATSEMPGMWVFEEPLFFNGLLRARTLQSASL
;
A
#
# COMPACT_ATOMS: atom_id res chain seq x y z
N MET A 1 5.60 20.94 -28.39
CA MET A 1 4.85 21.03 -27.11
C MET A 1 5.83 21.32 -25.97
N SER A 2 5.48 22.19 -25.04
CA SER A 2 6.29 22.46 -23.84
C SER A 2 6.25 21.28 -22.86
N TYR A 3 7.26 21.14 -22.00
CA TYR A 3 7.30 20.09 -20.97
C TYR A 3 6.10 20.17 -20.00
N ARG A 4 5.68 21.39 -19.65
CA ARG A 4 4.47 21.65 -18.86
C ARG A 4 3.21 21.12 -19.53
N GLY A 5 3.07 21.38 -20.83
CA GLY A 5 1.93 20.88 -21.61
C GLY A 5 1.91 19.35 -21.67
N ARG A 6 3.07 18.72 -21.88
CA ARG A 6 3.18 17.25 -21.90
C ARG A 6 2.79 16.62 -20.57
N VAL A 7 3.27 17.16 -19.45
CA VAL A 7 2.88 16.68 -18.11
C VAL A 7 1.37 16.81 -17.90
N LEU A 8 0.79 17.95 -18.27
CA LEU A 8 -0.65 18.18 -18.11
C LEU A 8 -1.47 17.15 -18.92
N VAL A 9 -1.11 16.94 -20.19
CA VAL A 9 -1.77 15.96 -21.06
C VAL A 9 -1.63 14.56 -20.49
N ALA A 10 -0.42 14.13 -20.14
CA ALA A 10 -0.16 12.81 -19.59
C ALA A 10 -0.94 12.56 -18.29
N ASN A 11 -0.87 13.49 -17.32
CA ASN A 11 -1.57 13.37 -16.05
C ASN A 11 -3.10 13.32 -16.24
N THR A 12 -3.64 14.12 -17.16
CA THR A 12 -5.08 14.15 -17.45
C THR A 12 -5.56 12.86 -18.08
N LEU A 13 -4.83 12.33 -19.07
CA LEU A 13 -5.16 11.07 -19.73
C LEU A 13 -5.08 9.88 -18.78
N VAL A 14 -4.02 9.81 -17.97
CA VAL A 14 -3.89 8.78 -16.95
C VAL A 14 -5.05 8.88 -15.95
N ALA A 15 -5.43 10.10 -15.56
CA ALA A 15 -6.50 10.28 -14.61
C ALA A 15 -7.87 9.83 -15.13
N SER A 16 -8.20 10.16 -16.36
CA SER A 16 -9.48 9.80 -16.97
C SER A 16 -9.59 8.30 -17.27
N THR A 17 -8.48 7.63 -17.58
CA THR A 17 -8.50 6.22 -18.04
C THR A 17 -8.19 5.21 -16.94
N LEU A 18 -7.26 5.51 -16.05
CA LEU A 18 -6.69 4.52 -15.13
C LEU A 18 -7.24 4.62 -13.70
N TRP A 19 -7.54 5.81 -13.17
CA TRP A 19 -7.88 5.97 -11.75
C TRP A 19 -9.09 5.17 -11.31
N HIS A 20 -10.17 5.17 -12.09
CA HIS A 20 -11.37 4.40 -11.75
C HIS A 20 -11.08 2.89 -11.67
N ARG A 21 -10.25 2.39 -12.58
CA ARG A 21 -9.89 0.95 -12.64
C ARG A 21 -8.93 0.58 -11.52
N LEU A 22 -7.90 1.39 -11.29
CA LEU A 22 -6.85 1.14 -10.31
C LEU A 22 -7.31 1.31 -8.85
N MET A 23 -8.46 1.96 -8.61
CA MET A 23 -9.06 2.01 -7.28
C MET A 23 -9.65 0.65 -6.84
N ALA A 24 -10.11 -0.17 -7.79
CA ALA A 24 -10.80 -1.43 -7.51
C ALA A 24 -9.99 -2.67 -7.90
N LEU A 25 -9.05 -2.54 -8.83
CA LEU A 25 -8.29 -3.65 -9.39
C LEU A 25 -6.79 -3.47 -9.10
N THR A 26 -6.13 -4.59 -8.76
CA THR A 26 -4.67 -4.64 -8.67
C THR A 26 -4.12 -4.99 -10.04
N PRO A 27 -3.49 -4.05 -10.77
CA PRO A 27 -2.91 -4.35 -12.06
C PRO A 27 -1.67 -5.24 -11.89
N PRO A 28 -1.34 -6.07 -12.89
CA PRO A 28 -0.06 -6.76 -12.92
C PRO A 28 1.08 -5.73 -13.01
N ARG A 29 2.16 -5.97 -12.25
CA ARG A 29 3.30 -5.03 -12.14
C ARG A 29 3.92 -4.68 -13.49
N ASN A 30 4.01 -5.64 -14.39
CA ASN A 30 4.56 -5.47 -15.74
C ASN A 30 3.75 -4.47 -16.59
N LEU A 31 2.43 -4.45 -16.42
CA LEU A 31 1.57 -3.50 -17.14
C LEU A 31 1.79 -2.08 -16.64
N VAL A 32 1.87 -1.90 -15.32
CA VAL A 32 2.13 -0.59 -14.71
C VAL A 32 3.48 -0.04 -15.14
N SER A 33 4.53 -0.86 -15.13
CA SER A 33 5.86 -0.44 -15.56
C SER A 33 5.90 -0.06 -17.04
N SER A 34 5.22 -0.83 -17.90
CA SER A 34 5.17 -0.56 -19.34
C SER A 34 4.45 0.76 -19.62
N ILE A 35 3.28 0.99 -19.01
CA ILE A 35 2.55 2.26 -19.16
C ILE A 35 3.38 3.42 -18.61
N GLN A 36 4.07 3.24 -17.47
CA GLN A 36 4.90 4.27 -16.88
C GLN A 36 6.08 4.64 -17.80
N GLN A 37 6.69 3.65 -18.48
CA GLN A 37 7.74 3.86 -19.47
C GLN A 37 7.22 4.67 -20.65
N GLU A 38 6.09 4.28 -21.25
CA GLU A 38 5.46 5.02 -22.35
C GLU A 38 5.16 6.49 -22.00
N ILE A 39 4.72 6.76 -20.76
CA ILE A 39 4.49 8.12 -20.28
C ILE A 39 5.80 8.92 -20.18
N VAL A 40 6.86 8.29 -19.69
CA VAL A 40 8.19 8.90 -19.58
C VAL A 40 8.79 9.15 -20.96
N ASP A 41 8.61 8.23 -21.89
CA ASP A 41 9.06 8.33 -23.28
C ASP A 41 8.31 9.43 -24.02
N PHE A 42 7.00 9.54 -23.81
CA PHE A 42 6.19 10.66 -24.28
C PHE A 42 6.68 12.01 -23.72
N PHE A 43 7.01 12.07 -22.43
CA PHE A 43 7.54 13.29 -21.82
C PHE A 43 8.86 13.71 -22.45
N TRP A 44 9.80 12.78 -22.62
CA TRP A 44 11.15 13.04 -23.15
C TRP A 44 11.21 13.15 -24.68
N SER A 45 10.23 12.62 -25.40
CA SER A 45 10.27 12.47 -26.86
C SER A 45 11.60 11.88 -27.35
N GLY A 46 12.07 10.81 -26.70
CA GLY A 46 13.32 10.11 -27.03
C GLY A 46 14.61 10.69 -26.47
N ARG A 47 14.57 11.71 -25.58
CA ARG A 47 15.76 12.34 -24.97
C ARG A 47 15.79 12.14 -23.45
N HIS A 48 16.38 11.05 -22.96
CA HIS A 48 16.45 10.79 -21.50
C HIS A 48 17.64 11.50 -20.84
N TRP A 49 17.41 12.65 -20.21
CA TRP A 49 18.48 13.45 -19.59
C TRP A 49 18.58 13.28 -18.07
N VAL A 50 17.48 12.90 -17.42
CA VAL A 50 17.40 12.77 -15.95
C VAL A 50 16.65 11.50 -15.58
N ARG A 51 16.97 10.95 -14.41
CA ARG A 51 16.23 9.81 -13.82
C ARG A 51 14.73 10.14 -13.74
N ALA A 52 13.90 9.19 -14.15
CA ALA A 52 12.44 9.36 -14.15
C ALA A 52 11.87 9.74 -12.76
N ALA A 53 12.50 9.28 -11.68
CA ALA A 53 12.13 9.64 -10.31
C ALA A 53 12.07 11.16 -10.06
N ALA A 54 12.98 11.94 -10.67
CA ALA A 54 12.98 13.40 -10.54
C ALA A 54 11.79 14.07 -11.23
N LEU A 55 11.24 13.44 -12.28
CA LEU A 55 10.06 13.96 -12.98
C LEU A 55 8.80 13.86 -12.10
N TYR A 56 8.75 12.86 -11.22
CA TYR A 56 7.60 12.62 -10.36
C TYR A 56 7.48 13.58 -9.19
N LEU A 57 8.57 14.27 -8.85
CA LEU A 57 8.59 15.23 -7.75
C LEU A 57 7.68 16.43 -8.05
N PRO A 58 7.08 17.04 -7.02
CA PRO A 58 6.36 18.29 -7.15
C PRO A 58 7.24 19.41 -7.71
N LEU A 59 6.59 20.43 -8.29
CA LEU A 59 7.28 21.62 -8.79
C LEU A 59 8.08 22.34 -7.69
N ALA A 60 7.53 22.37 -6.48
CA ALA A 60 8.16 23.00 -5.32
C ALA A 60 9.50 22.34 -4.94
N GLU A 61 9.68 21.06 -5.30
CA GLU A 61 10.89 20.28 -5.04
C GLU A 61 11.80 20.20 -6.28
N GLY A 62 11.57 21.04 -7.29
CA GLY A 62 12.35 21.06 -8.53
C GLY A 62 11.95 19.98 -9.55
N GLY A 63 10.87 19.26 -9.31
CA GLY A 63 10.35 18.26 -10.24
C GLY A 63 9.42 18.81 -11.32
N GLN A 64 8.92 17.90 -12.16
CA GLN A 64 8.00 18.24 -13.25
C GLN A 64 6.53 17.99 -12.90
N GLY A 65 6.24 17.29 -11.80
CA GLY A 65 4.89 16.91 -11.38
C GLY A 65 4.27 15.82 -12.25
N LEU A 66 5.09 15.00 -12.90
CA LEU A 66 4.61 13.85 -13.68
C LEU A 66 4.04 12.79 -12.73
N ILE A 67 2.93 12.17 -13.07
CA ILE A 67 2.33 11.18 -12.18
C ILE A 67 3.17 9.89 -12.13
N CYS A 68 3.43 9.40 -10.92
CA CYS A 68 3.90 8.04 -10.68
C CYS A 68 2.69 7.14 -10.41
N ILE A 69 2.40 6.21 -11.33
CA ILE A 69 1.24 5.32 -11.23
C ILE A 69 1.35 4.43 -10.00
N GLN A 70 2.54 3.89 -9.71
CA GLN A 70 2.76 3.00 -8.56
C GLN A 70 2.47 3.71 -7.23
N SER A 71 2.96 4.94 -7.06
CA SER A 71 2.69 5.75 -5.86
C SER A 71 1.21 6.09 -5.73
N LYS A 72 0.52 6.30 -6.86
CA LYS A 72 -0.91 6.55 -6.85
C LYS A 72 -1.73 5.33 -6.46
N ILE A 73 -1.38 4.14 -6.95
CA ILE A 73 -1.98 2.86 -6.54
C ILE A 73 -1.81 2.66 -5.03
N ALA A 74 -0.58 2.84 -4.52
CA ALA A 74 -0.31 2.74 -3.10
C ALA A 74 -1.18 3.72 -2.28
N SER A 75 -1.35 4.96 -2.76
CA SER A 75 -2.22 5.96 -2.12
C SER A 75 -3.69 5.52 -2.08
N PHE A 76 -4.22 4.90 -3.14
CA PHE A 76 -5.58 4.36 -3.15
C PHE A 76 -5.73 3.20 -2.17
N HIS A 77 -4.74 2.30 -2.13
CA HIS A 77 -4.74 1.20 -1.17
C HIS A 77 -4.71 1.72 0.27
N LEU A 78 -3.87 2.70 0.58
CA LEU A 78 -3.81 3.33 1.90
C LEU A 78 -5.12 4.02 2.28
N ARG A 79 -5.82 4.62 1.32
CA ARG A 79 -7.18 5.14 1.54
C ARG A 79 -8.17 4.02 1.87
N THR A 80 -8.01 2.85 1.27
CA THR A 80 -8.82 1.67 1.63
C THR A 80 -8.47 1.18 3.03
N VAL A 81 -7.19 1.17 3.40
CA VAL A 81 -6.76 0.82 4.76
C VAL A 81 -7.37 1.77 5.79
N SER A 82 -7.30 3.08 5.57
CA SER A 82 -7.88 4.05 6.51
C SER A 82 -9.38 3.84 6.70
N ARG A 83 -10.12 3.56 5.62
CA ARG A 83 -11.54 3.21 5.69
C ARG A 83 -11.81 1.92 6.48
N LEU A 84 -10.97 0.91 6.31
CA LEU A 84 -11.09 -0.37 7.04
C LEU A 84 -10.77 -0.22 8.53
N LEU A 85 -9.82 0.65 8.89
CA LEU A 85 -9.41 0.89 10.28
C LEU A 85 -10.41 1.76 11.04
N TYR A 86 -10.89 2.84 10.43
CA TYR A 86 -11.75 3.83 11.09
C TYR A 86 -13.25 3.61 10.86
N ASP A 87 -13.65 2.51 10.23
CA ASP A 87 -15.05 2.16 9.92
C ASP A 87 -15.83 3.25 9.18
N CYS A 88 -15.12 4.12 8.48
CA CYS A 88 -15.71 5.21 7.72
C CYS A 88 -15.87 4.77 6.27
N GLY A 89 -17.09 4.40 5.86
CA GLY A 89 -17.34 4.17 4.44
C GLY A 89 -18.49 3.23 4.09
N PRO A 90 -18.50 2.70 2.85
CA PRO A 90 -19.64 1.98 2.31
C PRO A 90 -19.78 0.56 2.86
N SER A 91 -20.95 -0.04 2.68
CA SER A 91 -21.30 -1.39 3.18
C SER A 91 -20.34 -2.51 2.73
N TRP A 92 -19.67 -2.38 1.57
CA TRP A 92 -18.69 -3.37 1.10
C TRP A 92 -17.49 -3.53 2.05
N LEU A 93 -17.21 -2.55 2.91
CA LEU A 93 -16.16 -2.66 3.92
C LEU A 93 -16.41 -3.84 4.88
N ASN A 94 -17.67 -4.17 5.17
CA ASN A 94 -18.01 -5.31 6.01
C ASN A 94 -17.60 -6.63 5.34
N PHE A 95 -17.80 -6.73 4.02
CA PHE A 95 -17.31 -7.87 3.24
C PHE A 95 -15.79 -7.94 3.25
N GLY A 96 -15.11 -6.80 3.09
CA GLY A 96 -13.64 -6.74 3.22
C GLY A 96 -13.14 -7.21 4.58
N LYS A 97 -13.80 -6.82 5.67
CA LYS A 97 -13.47 -7.32 7.02
C LYS A 97 -13.71 -8.82 7.17
N LEU A 98 -14.75 -9.36 6.56
CA LEU A 98 -15.01 -10.80 6.56
C LEU A 98 -13.90 -11.57 5.82
N LEU A 99 -13.44 -11.07 4.67
CA LEU A 99 -12.29 -11.65 3.95
C LEU A 99 -10.99 -11.53 4.74
N LEU A 100 -10.80 -10.43 5.48
CA LEU A 100 -9.65 -10.29 6.38
C LEU A 100 -9.72 -11.31 7.53
N ARG A 101 -10.89 -11.58 8.10
CA ARG A 101 -11.06 -12.61 9.15
C ARG A 101 -10.69 -14.01 8.71
N SER A 102 -10.81 -14.34 7.42
CA SER A 102 -10.40 -15.65 6.92
C SER A 102 -8.88 -15.83 6.83
N VAL A 103 -8.10 -14.75 6.92
CA VAL A 103 -6.62 -14.79 6.84
C VAL A 103 -6.06 -15.54 8.04
N GLY A 104 -5.25 -16.57 7.77
CA GLY A 104 -4.52 -17.36 8.78
C GLY A 104 -5.37 -17.97 9.90
N ARG A 105 -6.70 -18.06 9.70
CA ARG A 105 -7.69 -18.51 10.72
C ARG A 105 -7.63 -17.75 12.05
N PHE A 106 -7.03 -16.57 12.07
CA PHE A 106 -6.86 -15.79 13.30
C PHE A 106 -8.15 -15.12 13.78
N GLY A 107 -9.17 -14.98 12.92
CA GLY A 107 -10.38 -14.23 13.24
C GLY A 107 -10.15 -12.72 13.40
N TYR A 108 -8.93 -12.24 13.15
CA TYR A 108 -8.54 -10.84 13.22
C TYR A 108 -9.00 -10.07 11.97
N HIS A 109 -9.22 -8.77 12.14
CA HIS A 109 -9.62 -7.89 11.04
C HIS A 109 -8.68 -6.69 10.99
N LYS A 110 -8.92 -5.68 11.85
CA LYS A 110 -8.06 -4.49 11.93
C LYS A 110 -6.67 -4.81 12.49
N GLN A 111 -6.60 -5.80 13.36
CA GLN A 111 -5.37 -6.20 14.04
C GLN A 111 -4.34 -6.81 13.09
N LEU A 112 -4.76 -7.32 11.91
CA LEU A 112 -3.84 -7.85 10.90
C LEU A 112 -2.86 -6.79 10.40
N PHE A 113 -3.29 -5.52 10.34
CA PHE A 113 -2.43 -4.40 9.97
C PHE A 113 -1.33 -4.11 11.02
N MET A 114 -1.44 -4.69 12.22
CA MET A 114 -0.47 -4.54 13.30
C MET A 114 0.47 -5.73 13.45
N LEU A 115 0.27 -6.79 12.67
CA LEU A 115 1.11 -7.98 12.68
C LEU A 115 2.27 -7.84 11.70
N ASN A 116 3.33 -8.60 11.95
CA ASN A 116 4.46 -8.67 11.03
C ASN A 116 4.02 -9.35 9.72
N PRO A 117 4.30 -8.75 8.55
CA PRO A 117 3.87 -9.30 7.26
C PRO A 117 4.45 -10.68 6.97
N GLU A 118 5.63 -10.98 7.51
CA GLU A 118 6.32 -12.28 7.34
C GLU A 118 5.63 -13.42 8.08
N GLU A 119 4.84 -13.11 9.11
CA GLU A 119 4.15 -14.10 9.93
C GLU A 119 2.72 -14.37 9.46
N LEU A 120 2.23 -13.60 8.48
CA LEU A 120 0.87 -13.69 7.96
C LEU A 120 0.80 -14.70 6.80
N ASP A 121 0.00 -15.75 6.98
CA ASP A 121 -0.43 -16.57 5.85
C ASP A 121 -1.51 -15.83 5.05
N LEU A 122 -1.10 -15.26 3.93
CA LEU A 122 -1.98 -14.55 2.99
C LEU A 122 -2.72 -15.49 2.03
N SER A 123 -2.60 -16.82 2.20
CA SER A 123 -3.32 -17.79 1.39
C SER A 123 -4.84 -17.60 1.49
N GLY A 124 -5.53 -17.61 0.35
CA GLY A 124 -6.98 -17.41 0.27
C GLY A 124 -7.47 -15.97 0.20
N LEU A 125 -6.59 -14.97 0.35
CA LEU A 125 -6.97 -13.57 0.19
C LEU A 125 -6.94 -13.15 -1.29
N THR A 126 -7.84 -12.26 -1.71
CA THR A 126 -7.83 -11.78 -3.11
C THR A 126 -6.59 -10.91 -3.39
N PRO A 127 -6.09 -10.87 -4.64
CA PRO A 127 -4.94 -10.05 -5.02
C PRO A 127 -5.06 -8.57 -4.62
N PHE A 128 -6.30 -8.08 -4.58
CA PHE A 128 -6.62 -6.74 -4.09
C PHE A 128 -6.24 -6.54 -2.63
N TYR A 129 -6.82 -7.32 -1.72
CA TYR A 129 -6.53 -7.14 -0.30
C TYR A 129 -5.07 -7.49 0.04
N THR A 130 -4.41 -8.37 -0.74
CA THR A 130 -2.98 -8.66 -0.51
C THR A 130 -2.16 -7.41 -0.83
N SER A 131 -2.50 -6.71 -1.91
CA SER A 131 -1.84 -5.48 -2.31
C SER A 131 -2.16 -4.30 -1.37
N VAL A 132 -3.33 -4.33 -0.71
CA VAL A 132 -3.70 -3.37 0.33
C VAL A 132 -2.87 -3.55 1.59
N LEU A 133 -2.70 -4.80 2.05
CA LEU A 133 -1.82 -5.13 3.18
C LEU A 133 -0.36 -4.77 2.87
N GLN A 134 0.14 -5.14 1.69
CA GLN A 134 1.50 -4.78 1.25
C GLN A 134 1.73 -3.26 1.22
N ALA A 135 0.75 -2.48 0.76
CA ALA A 135 0.84 -1.02 0.75
C ALA A 135 0.92 -0.45 2.17
N TRP A 136 0.19 -1.02 3.13
CA TRP A 136 0.30 -0.63 4.55
C TRP A 136 1.68 -0.90 5.11
N HIS A 137 2.24 -2.09 4.88
CA HIS A 137 3.58 -2.47 5.35
C HIS A 137 4.73 -1.70 4.69
N THR A 138 4.44 -0.88 3.66
CA THR A 138 5.42 0.07 3.13
C THR A 138 5.81 1.10 4.19
N PHE A 139 4.90 1.42 5.12
CA PHE A 139 5.22 2.18 6.32
C PHE A 139 5.82 1.26 7.38
N LYS A 140 7.15 1.27 7.48
CA LYS A 140 7.86 0.59 8.57
C LYS A 140 7.78 1.45 9.82
N PHE A 141 6.94 1.04 10.77
CA PHE A 141 7.00 1.59 12.13
C PHE A 141 7.96 0.73 12.95
N THR A 142 9.01 1.33 13.48
CA THR A 142 9.93 0.67 14.41
C THR A 142 9.74 1.31 15.78
N ARG A 143 9.33 0.52 16.77
CA ARG A 143 9.27 0.98 18.15
C ARG A 143 10.70 1.04 18.69
N ALA A 144 11.04 2.12 19.40
CA ALA A 144 12.24 2.14 20.23
C ALA A 144 12.05 1.11 21.36
N THR A 145 12.68 -0.05 21.24
CA THR A 145 12.69 -1.07 22.29
C THR A 145 13.65 -0.64 23.38
N SER A 146 13.13 -0.36 24.58
CA SER A 146 13.95 -0.42 25.79
C SER A 146 14.00 -1.89 26.16
N GLU A 147 15.11 -2.56 25.87
CA GLU A 147 15.33 -3.95 26.28
C GLU A 147 15.47 -4.02 27.80
N MET A 148 14.33 -4.07 28.50
CA MET A 148 14.27 -4.37 29.92
C MET A 148 13.68 -5.78 30.07
N PRO A 149 14.48 -6.85 29.93
CA PRO A 149 14.00 -8.21 30.15
C PRO A 149 13.47 -8.36 31.59
N GLY A 150 12.21 -8.78 31.73
CA GLY A 150 11.57 -8.96 33.04
C GLY A 150 10.05 -9.15 32.93
N MET A 151 9.34 -9.07 34.07
CA MET A 151 7.88 -9.22 34.15
C MET A 151 7.09 -8.21 33.30
N TRP A 152 7.72 -7.10 32.92
CA TRP A 152 7.15 -6.03 32.08
C TRP A 152 6.77 -6.48 30.67
N VAL A 153 7.26 -7.64 30.20
CA VAL A 153 6.87 -8.22 28.89
C VAL A 153 5.35 -8.47 28.80
N PHE A 154 4.70 -8.80 29.91
CA PHE A 154 3.25 -9.00 29.94
C PHE A 154 2.45 -7.68 29.89
N GLU A 155 3.10 -6.55 30.18
CA GLU A 155 2.52 -5.21 30.05
C GLU A 155 2.77 -4.62 28.65
N GLU A 156 3.54 -5.31 27.81
CA GLU A 156 3.76 -4.90 26.43
C GLU A 156 2.55 -5.16 25.54
N PRO A 157 2.32 -4.33 24.51
CA PRO A 157 1.25 -4.56 23.56
C PRO A 157 1.43 -5.91 22.86
N LEU A 158 0.35 -6.68 22.74
CA LEU A 158 0.37 -8.00 22.07
C LEU A 158 0.72 -7.89 20.57
N PHE A 159 0.31 -6.79 19.93
CA PHE A 159 0.61 -6.50 18.53
C PHE A 159 1.81 -5.54 18.44
N PHE A 160 2.65 -5.68 17.40
CA PHE A 160 3.94 -4.96 17.26
C PHE A 160 5.01 -5.30 18.31
N ASN A 161 4.89 -6.40 19.05
CA ASN A 161 5.95 -6.87 19.92
C ASN A 161 6.91 -7.80 19.14
N GLY A 162 8.18 -7.44 19.04
CA GLY A 162 9.21 -8.31 18.43
C GLY A 162 9.47 -9.59 19.23
N LEU A 163 9.07 -9.62 20.50
CA LEU A 163 9.20 -10.78 21.40
C LEU A 163 8.02 -11.74 21.29
N LEU A 164 6.82 -11.28 20.91
CA LEU A 164 5.61 -12.09 20.77
C LEU A 164 5.31 -12.36 19.29
N ARG A 165 5.56 -13.58 18.83
CA ARG A 165 5.28 -13.99 17.44
C ARG A 165 3.79 -14.22 17.24
N ALA A 166 3.25 -13.89 16.05
CA ALA A 166 1.84 -14.09 15.74
C ALA A 166 1.35 -15.54 15.95
N ARG A 167 2.23 -16.54 15.81
CA ARG A 167 1.91 -17.96 16.08
C ARG A 167 1.52 -18.23 17.54
N THR A 168 2.06 -17.50 18.51
CA THR A 168 1.69 -17.69 19.92
C THR A 168 0.29 -17.17 20.21
N LEU A 169 -0.25 -16.28 19.37
CA LEU A 169 -1.61 -15.77 19.48
C LEU A 169 -2.67 -16.75 18.93
N GLN A 170 -2.26 -17.81 18.20
CA GLN A 170 -3.17 -18.84 17.68
C GLN A 170 -3.57 -19.86 18.75
N SER A 171 -2.80 -20.04 19.83
CA SER A 171 -3.02 -21.11 20.79
C SER A 171 -4.08 -20.80 21.86
N ALA A 172 -4.69 -19.60 21.85
CA ALA A 172 -5.63 -19.17 22.88
C ALA A 172 -7.12 -19.35 22.49
N SER A 173 -7.41 -19.82 21.27
CA SER A 173 -8.78 -20.08 20.82
C SER A 173 -8.97 -21.54 20.46
N LEU A 174 -9.05 -22.39 21.49
CA LEU A 174 -9.75 -23.68 21.47
C LEU A 174 -10.78 -23.67 22.59
#